data_AF-A0A4U8WE09-F1
#
_entry.id   AF-A0A4U8WE09-F1
#
_cell.length_a   1.000
_cell.length_b   1.000
_cell.length_c   1.000
_cell.angle_alpha   90.00
_cell.angle_beta   90.00
_cell.angle_gamma   90.00
#
_symmetry.space_group_name_H-M   'P 1'
#
loop_
_entity.id
_entity.type
_entity.pdbx_description
1 polymer ?
#
loop_
_entity_poly.entity_id
_entity_poly.type
_entity_poly.pdbx_seq_one_letter_code
_entity_poly.pdbx_strand_id
1 'polypeptide(L)'
;MKTILLLAAIGLSSIGLYGQTATEPEFIGECLLLKPDQSTVLLEKHMTQTRSSGVIVTGFGSLKSKLQIDGCCSSTKLQSGSDIQFIVRAVDNNTDPMAIIKIFEFDSSKKFRRAELTSMNSFGTVKTNKLHYLNFSAKKYGQNSYLITLKDKPPGEYGITVTNPNALDEKSTIIASFSIL
;
A
#
# COMPACT_ATOMS: atom_id res chain seq x y z
N MET A 1 30.83 63.31 -7.44
CA MET A 1 31.16 61.87 -7.24
C MET A 1 30.27 61.27 -6.15
N LYS A 2 28.95 61.13 -6.34
CA LYS A 2 28.06 60.50 -5.32
C LYS A 2 26.83 59.76 -5.86
N THR A 3 26.69 59.58 -7.18
CA THR A 3 25.46 59.04 -7.79
C THR A 3 25.62 57.68 -8.47
N ILE A 4 26.78 57.03 -8.37
CA ILE A 4 27.06 55.74 -9.05
C ILE A 4 27.30 54.61 -8.03
N LEU A 5 26.54 54.57 -6.93
CA LEU A 5 26.72 53.55 -5.87
C LEU A 5 25.41 52.92 -5.39
N LEU A 6 24.38 52.90 -6.24
CA LEU A 6 23.03 52.46 -5.86
C LEU A 6 22.45 51.32 -6.72
N LEU A 7 23.25 50.63 -7.56
CA LEU A 7 22.71 49.68 -8.55
C LEU A 7 23.23 48.23 -8.47
N ALA A 8 23.91 47.82 -7.41
CA ALA A 8 24.49 46.47 -7.34
C ALA A 8 24.21 45.69 -6.04
N ALA A 9 23.05 45.90 -5.40
CA ALA A 9 22.71 45.22 -4.14
C ALA A 9 21.25 44.76 -4.05
N ILE A 10 20.68 44.25 -5.14
CA ILE A 10 19.37 43.59 -5.14
C ILE A 10 19.46 42.29 -5.94
N GLY A 11 20.37 41.41 -5.52
CA GLY A 11 20.28 39.98 -5.82
C GLY A 11 19.31 39.35 -4.83
N LEU A 12 18.01 39.64 -4.96
CA LEU A 12 16.98 39.05 -4.10
C LEU A 12 16.97 37.53 -4.34
N SER A 13 17.42 36.83 -3.31
CA SER A 13 17.24 35.42 -3.04
C SER A 13 15.86 34.94 -3.47
N SER A 14 15.78 34.36 -4.67
CA SER A 14 14.68 33.51 -5.10
C SER A 14 15.17 32.07 -5.05
N ILE A 15 15.55 31.63 -3.85
CA ILE A 15 15.56 30.21 -3.55
C ILE A 15 14.08 29.85 -3.47
N GLY A 16 13.54 29.33 -4.58
CA GLY A 16 12.23 28.72 -4.58
C GLY A 16 12.21 27.69 -3.46
N LEU A 17 11.43 27.96 -2.43
CA LEU A 17 10.96 26.93 -1.51
C LEU A 17 10.11 26.00 -2.37
N TYR A 18 10.76 25.04 -3.04
CA TYR A 18 10.08 23.79 -3.35
C TYR A 18 9.61 23.30 -1.99
N GLY A 19 8.30 23.40 -1.73
CA GLY A 19 7.70 22.74 -0.57
C GLY A 19 8.27 21.33 -0.55
N GLN A 20 8.82 20.91 0.59
CA GLN A 20 9.48 19.62 0.74
C GLN A 20 8.46 18.51 0.45
N THR A 21 8.29 18.17 -0.83
CA THR A 21 7.52 17.01 -1.23
C THR A 21 8.26 15.82 -0.65
N ALA A 22 7.58 15.07 0.21
CA ALA A 22 8.10 13.86 0.81
C ALA A 22 8.76 12.97 -0.26
N THR A 23 9.90 12.39 0.07
CA THR A 23 10.66 11.56 -0.87
C THR A 23 9.87 10.31 -1.27
N GLU A 24 10.01 9.89 -2.52
CA GLU A 24 9.44 8.62 -2.97
C GLU A 24 10.12 7.42 -2.27
N PRO A 25 9.40 6.31 -2.03
CA PRO A 25 10.01 5.08 -1.58
C PRO A 25 10.99 4.52 -2.63
N GLU A 26 12.04 3.83 -2.19
CA GLU A 26 13.10 3.35 -3.07
C GLU A 26 12.65 2.13 -3.88
N PHE A 27 11.95 1.19 -3.24
CA PHE A 27 11.61 -0.11 -3.84
C PHE A 27 10.12 -0.26 -4.16
N ILE A 28 9.82 -0.99 -5.24
CA ILE A 28 8.44 -1.30 -5.65
C ILE A 28 7.73 -2.06 -4.53
N GLY A 29 6.48 -1.70 -4.27
CA GLY A 29 5.66 -2.27 -3.20
C GLY A 29 5.89 -1.64 -1.82
N GLU A 30 6.86 -0.73 -1.68
CA GLU A 30 7.00 0.07 -0.46
C GLU A 30 5.95 1.17 -0.40
N CYS A 31 5.47 1.39 0.81
CA CYS A 31 4.42 2.34 1.11
C CYS A 31 4.87 3.22 2.28
N LEU A 32 4.84 4.53 2.08
CA LEU A 32 5.07 5.52 3.13
C LEU A 32 3.72 6.08 3.57
N LEU A 33 3.43 6.07 4.87
CA LEU A 33 2.37 6.87 5.45
C LEU A 33 2.79 8.35 5.41
N LEU A 34 1.96 9.19 4.78
CA LEU A 34 2.13 10.63 4.79
C LEU A 34 1.33 11.23 5.95
N LYS A 35 2.02 11.87 6.88
CA LYS A 35 1.40 12.55 8.02
C LYS A 35 1.00 13.99 7.65
N PRO A 36 0.10 14.63 8.42
CA PRO A 36 -0.30 16.02 8.19
C PRO A 36 0.86 17.04 8.26
N ASP A 37 1.95 16.71 8.96
CA ASP A 37 3.17 17.51 9.05
C ASP A 37 4.12 17.35 7.85
N GLN A 38 3.68 16.66 6.78
CA GLN A 38 4.46 16.25 5.61
C GLN A 38 5.61 15.27 5.90
N SER A 39 5.76 14.80 7.14
CA SER A 39 6.70 13.73 7.45
C SER A 39 6.15 12.38 6.96
N THR A 40 7.07 11.44 6.71
CA THR A 40 6.73 10.10 6.25
C THR A 40 7.17 9.01 7.20
N VAL A 41 6.38 7.95 7.30
CA VAL A 41 6.72 6.73 8.04
C VAL A 41 6.63 5.54 7.10
N LEU A 42 7.70 4.75 7.00
CA LEU A 42 7.71 3.54 6.19
C LEU A 42 6.85 2.46 6.84
N LEU A 43 5.91 1.91 6.08
CA LEU A 43 5.09 0.79 6.52
C LEU A 43 5.90 -0.50 6.54
N GLU A 44 5.56 -1.39 7.48
CA GLU A 44 6.18 -2.71 7.56
C GLU A 44 5.86 -3.54 6.33
N LYS A 45 6.93 -3.97 5.66
CA LYS A 45 6.88 -4.80 4.46
C LYS A 45 6.99 -6.27 4.84
N HIS A 46 6.04 -7.07 4.39
CA HIS A 46 6.03 -8.51 4.56
C HIS A 46 6.10 -9.21 3.20
N MET A 47 7.01 -10.18 3.06
CA MET A 47 7.03 -11.05 1.91
C MET A 47 6.17 -12.28 2.22
N THR A 48 5.10 -12.48 1.47
CA THR A 48 4.19 -13.62 1.69
C THR A 48 4.16 -14.54 0.50
N GLN A 49 4.14 -15.84 0.75
CA GLN A 49 3.83 -16.83 -0.28
C GLN A 49 2.36 -17.19 -0.17
N THR A 50 1.66 -17.23 -1.30
CA THR A 50 0.29 -17.72 -1.34
C THR A 50 0.29 -19.20 -0.94
N ARG A 51 -0.34 -19.52 0.20
CA ARG A 51 -0.44 -20.90 0.69
C ARG A 51 -1.79 -21.47 0.29
N SER A 52 -1.77 -22.50 -0.53
CA SER A 52 -2.94 -23.32 -0.82
C SER A 52 -3.06 -24.41 0.25
N SER A 53 -4.20 -24.45 0.94
CA SER A 53 -4.49 -25.44 1.99
C SER A 53 -5.83 -26.11 1.69
N GLY A 54 -5.82 -27.43 1.67
CA GLY A 54 -6.99 -28.26 1.38
C GLY A 54 -6.59 -29.55 0.68
N VAL A 55 -7.34 -30.62 0.92
CA VAL A 55 -7.16 -31.91 0.26
C VAL A 55 -8.48 -32.25 -0.42
N ILE A 56 -8.43 -32.62 -1.70
CA ILE A 56 -9.55 -33.23 -2.40
C ILE A 56 -9.28 -34.73 -2.38
N VAL A 57 -9.93 -35.45 -1.47
CA VAL A 57 -9.88 -36.92 -1.44
C VAL A 57 -11.15 -37.42 -2.11
N THR A 58 -11.00 -38.18 -3.19
CA THR A 58 -12.10 -38.90 -3.85
C THR A 58 -13.35 -38.05 -4.14
N GLY A 59 -13.19 -36.87 -4.76
CA GLY A 59 -14.33 -36.03 -5.17
C GLY A 59 -15.00 -35.22 -4.05
N PHE A 60 -14.48 -35.23 -2.82
CA PHE A 60 -14.97 -34.42 -1.70
C PHE A 60 -13.81 -33.66 -1.03
N GLY A 61 -14.01 -32.38 -0.74
CA GLY A 61 -12.94 -31.48 -0.31
C GLY A 61 -13.14 -30.02 -0.72
N SER A 62 -12.33 -29.14 -0.15
CA SER A 62 -12.24 -27.74 -0.55
C SER A 62 -10.80 -27.28 -0.51
N LEU A 63 -10.32 -26.69 -1.60
CA LEU A 63 -9.02 -26.05 -1.69
C LEU A 63 -9.18 -24.56 -1.40
N LYS A 64 -8.47 -24.04 -0.39
CA LYS A 64 -8.49 -22.62 -0.04
C LYS A 64 -7.10 -22.03 -0.22
N SER A 65 -7.02 -20.92 -0.93
CA SER A 65 -5.81 -20.13 -1.06
C SER A 65 -5.83 -18.99 -0.04
N LYS A 66 -4.78 -18.88 0.77
CA LYS A 66 -4.67 -17.87 1.83
C LYS A 66 -3.31 -17.17 1.78
N LEU A 67 -3.33 -15.86 1.97
CA LEU A 67 -2.16 -15.09 2.39
C LEU A 67 -2.09 -15.13 3.91
N GLN A 68 -0.88 -15.32 4.42
CA GLN A 68 -0.62 -15.30 5.86
C GLN A 68 0.63 -14.45 6.12
N ILE A 69 0.49 -13.50 7.05
CA ILE A 69 1.57 -12.72 7.62
C ILE A 69 1.72 -13.12 9.09
N ASP A 70 2.97 -13.31 9.53
CA ASP A 70 3.29 -13.58 10.92
C ASP A 70 3.22 -12.28 11.74
N GLY A 71 2.72 -12.40 12.98
CA GLY A 71 2.51 -11.25 13.86
C GLY A 71 1.04 -10.89 14.01
N CYS A 72 0.65 -10.55 15.24
CA CYS A 72 -0.75 -10.28 15.59
C CYS A 72 -1.27 -8.94 15.07
N CYS A 73 -0.41 -7.92 15.00
CA CYS A 73 -0.78 -6.53 14.72
C CYS A 73 0.29 -5.85 13.88
N SER A 74 -0.12 -4.87 13.08
CA SER A 74 0.80 -3.93 12.42
C SER A 74 1.45 -2.97 13.44
N SER A 75 2.70 -2.57 13.20
CA SER A 75 3.33 -1.53 14.02
C SER A 75 2.77 -0.14 13.78
N THR A 76 2.30 0.13 12.56
CA THR A 76 1.71 1.42 12.20
C THR A 76 0.22 1.43 12.52
N LYS A 77 -0.14 2.15 13.59
CA LYS A 77 -1.52 2.33 14.07
C LYS A 77 -2.02 3.73 13.76
N LEU A 78 -3.12 3.81 13.03
CA LEU A 78 -3.75 5.06 12.60
C LEU A 78 -5.04 5.27 13.39
N GLN A 79 -5.40 6.53 13.65
CA GLN A 79 -6.65 6.87 14.31
C GLN A 79 -7.79 6.89 13.28
N SER A 80 -8.93 6.27 13.57
CA SER A 80 -10.11 6.44 12.72
C SER A 80 -10.54 7.91 12.67
N GLY A 81 -10.79 8.41 11.46
CA GLY A 81 -11.25 9.78 11.22
C GLY A 81 -10.20 10.79 10.74
N SER A 82 -8.91 10.47 10.77
CA SER A 82 -7.89 11.31 10.12
C SER A 82 -7.83 11.06 8.61
N ASP A 83 -7.35 12.05 7.84
CA ASP A 83 -7.06 11.84 6.43
C ASP A 83 -5.82 10.94 6.29
N ILE A 84 -6.07 9.68 5.94
CA ILE A 84 -5.03 8.67 5.78
C ILE A 84 -4.55 8.71 4.32
N GLN A 85 -3.28 9.06 4.16
CA GLN A 85 -2.61 9.13 2.86
C GLN A 85 -1.36 8.26 2.82
N PHE A 86 -1.13 7.62 1.68
CA PHE A 86 0.05 6.80 1.44
C PHE A 86 0.75 7.20 0.15
N ILE A 87 2.08 7.24 0.16
CA ILE A 87 2.89 7.29 -1.05
C ILE A 87 3.30 5.84 -1.36
N VAL A 88 2.81 5.32 -2.47
CA VAL A 88 2.99 3.91 -2.85
C VAL A 88 3.85 3.84 -4.11
N ARG A 89 4.99 3.14 -3.99
CA ARG A 89 5.94 2.96 -5.09
C ARG A 89 5.49 1.84 -6.01
N ALA A 90 5.35 2.16 -7.29
CA ALA A 90 5.07 1.22 -8.37
C ALA A 90 6.25 1.15 -9.33
N VAL A 91 6.13 0.33 -10.39
CA VAL A 91 7.10 0.30 -11.49
C VAL A 91 7.15 1.66 -12.18
N ASP A 92 5.96 2.17 -12.53
CA ASP A 92 5.73 3.44 -13.20
C ASP A 92 4.43 4.09 -12.70
N ASN A 93 4.24 5.37 -13.04
CA ASN A 93 3.03 6.12 -12.74
C ASN A 93 2.03 6.22 -13.93
N ASN A 94 2.13 5.35 -14.94
CA ASN A 94 1.33 5.40 -16.16
C ASN A 94 0.14 4.44 -16.14
N THR A 95 0.21 3.40 -15.33
CA THR A 95 -0.88 2.43 -15.15
C THR A 95 -1.97 2.99 -14.23
N ASP A 96 -3.21 2.57 -14.42
CA ASP A 96 -4.26 2.96 -13.48
C ASP A 96 -3.95 2.39 -12.07
N PRO A 97 -3.90 3.22 -11.02
CA PRO A 97 -3.58 2.78 -9.67
C PRO A 97 -4.58 1.76 -9.12
N MET A 98 -5.85 1.78 -9.55
CA MET A 98 -6.84 0.78 -9.16
C MET A 98 -6.56 -0.61 -9.78
N ALA A 99 -5.85 -0.67 -10.91
CA ALA A 99 -5.50 -1.93 -11.54
C ALA A 99 -4.34 -2.64 -10.83
N ILE A 100 -3.42 -1.87 -10.23
CA ILE A 100 -2.19 -2.41 -9.63
C ILE A 100 -2.20 -2.41 -8.10
N ILE A 101 -2.88 -1.47 -7.46
CA ILE A 101 -2.89 -1.33 -6.00
C ILE A 101 -4.20 -1.87 -5.42
N LYS A 102 -4.09 -2.73 -4.41
CA LYS A 102 -5.23 -3.23 -3.65
C LYS A 102 -5.00 -3.01 -2.17
N ILE A 103 -6.04 -2.52 -1.50
CA ILE A 103 -6.07 -2.35 -0.05
C ILE A 103 -7.17 -3.25 0.48
N PHE A 104 -6.83 -4.22 1.32
CA PHE A 104 -7.78 -5.22 1.83
C PHE A 104 -7.64 -5.42 3.33
N GLU A 105 -8.73 -5.82 3.95
CA GLU A 105 -8.80 -6.17 5.36
C GLU A 105 -8.21 -7.56 5.62
N PHE A 106 -7.50 -7.69 6.75
CA PHE A 106 -7.03 -8.95 7.30
C PHE A 106 -7.99 -9.51 8.33
N ASP A 107 -8.17 -10.83 8.31
CA ASP A 107 -8.64 -11.59 9.47
C ASP A 107 -7.47 -11.73 10.46
N SER A 108 -7.49 -10.90 11.50
CA SER A 108 -6.47 -10.90 12.55
C SER A 108 -6.69 -11.99 13.59
N SER A 109 -5.64 -12.73 13.90
CA SER A 109 -5.59 -13.73 14.98
C SER A 109 -4.43 -13.43 15.93
N LYS A 110 -4.41 -14.06 17.11
CA LYS A 110 -3.37 -13.83 18.13
C LYS A 110 -1.93 -14.08 17.65
N LYS A 111 -1.73 -14.83 16.56
CA LYS A 111 -0.39 -15.18 16.03
C LYS A 111 -0.17 -14.75 14.58
N PHE A 112 -1.23 -14.57 13.80
CA PHE A 112 -1.17 -14.42 12.35
C PHE A 112 -2.24 -13.46 11.86
N ARG A 113 -1.96 -12.73 10.78
CA ARG A 113 -2.92 -11.97 10.00
C ARG A 113 -3.15 -12.70 8.68
N ARG A 114 -4.40 -12.96 8.31
CA ARG A 114 -4.75 -13.82 7.16
C ARG A 114 -5.71 -13.13 6.20
N ALA A 115 -5.55 -13.41 4.92
CA ALA A 115 -6.48 -12.97 3.88
C ALA A 115 -6.78 -14.16 2.96
N GLU A 116 -8.04 -14.63 2.95
CA GLU A 116 -8.48 -15.73 2.08
C GLU A 116 -8.71 -15.19 0.67
N LEU A 117 -7.89 -15.60 -0.30
CA LEU A 117 -7.95 -15.09 -1.68
C LEU A 117 -9.03 -15.81 -2.49
N THR A 118 -9.04 -17.14 -2.45
CA THR A 118 -9.95 -17.97 -3.23
C THR A 118 -10.28 -19.27 -2.49
N SER A 119 -11.46 -19.81 -2.73
CA SER A 119 -11.87 -21.12 -2.27
C SER A 119 -12.52 -21.90 -3.43
N MET A 120 -12.08 -23.12 -3.67
CA MET A 120 -12.62 -24.02 -4.68
C MET A 120 -13.18 -25.26 -3.97
N ASN A 121 -14.43 -25.61 -4.22
CA ASN A 121 -15.01 -26.85 -3.72
C ASN A 121 -14.83 -27.99 -4.74
N SER A 122 -15.00 -29.24 -4.29
CA SER A 122 -14.89 -30.41 -5.17
C SER A 122 -15.91 -30.51 -6.29
N PHE A 123 -16.96 -29.67 -6.28
CA PHE A 123 -17.96 -29.61 -7.35
C PHE A 123 -17.61 -28.58 -8.44
N GLY A 124 -16.37 -28.08 -8.45
CA GLY A 124 -15.89 -27.11 -9.45
C GLY A 124 -16.41 -25.69 -9.23
N THR A 125 -17.15 -25.42 -8.16
CA THR A 125 -17.53 -24.05 -7.80
C THR A 125 -16.32 -23.35 -7.18
N VAL A 126 -15.76 -22.42 -7.93
CA VAL A 126 -14.78 -21.46 -7.42
C VAL A 126 -15.54 -20.30 -6.79
N LYS A 127 -15.44 -20.16 -5.47
CA LYS A 127 -15.84 -18.96 -4.74
C LYS A 127 -14.60 -18.14 -4.45
N THR A 128 -14.40 -17.08 -5.22
CA THR A 128 -13.50 -15.98 -4.83
C THR A 128 -14.15 -15.29 -3.62
N ASN A 129 -13.66 -15.59 -2.42
CA ASN A 129 -14.34 -15.19 -1.20
C ASN A 129 -13.91 -13.77 -0.77
N LYS A 130 -14.92 -12.93 -0.53
CA LYS A 130 -15.01 -11.68 0.24
C LYS A 130 -13.75 -11.11 0.90
N LEU A 131 -12.72 -10.77 0.13
CA LEU A 131 -11.78 -9.75 0.63
C LEU A 131 -12.51 -8.42 0.65
N HIS A 132 -12.62 -7.85 1.84
CA HIS A 132 -13.17 -6.52 2.03
C HIS A 132 -12.10 -5.51 1.57
N TYR A 133 -12.29 -4.99 0.36
CA TYR A 133 -11.40 -3.97 -0.19
C TYR A 133 -11.83 -2.59 0.29
N LEU A 134 -10.84 -1.77 0.69
CA LEU A 134 -11.07 -0.38 0.97
C LEU A 134 -11.01 0.44 -0.32
N ASN A 135 -11.97 1.34 -0.48
CA ASN A 135 -11.94 2.28 -1.59
C ASN A 135 -10.93 3.39 -1.32
N PHE A 136 -10.23 3.79 -2.37
CA PHE A 136 -9.31 4.91 -2.33
C PHE A 136 -9.47 5.83 -3.54
N SER A 137 -8.89 7.01 -3.44
CA SER A 137 -8.57 7.85 -4.58
C SER A 137 -7.05 7.91 -4.72
N ALA A 138 -6.56 8.09 -5.93
CA ALA A 138 -5.13 8.12 -6.18
C ALA A 138 -4.77 9.23 -7.17
N LYS A 139 -3.58 9.79 -7.00
CA LYS A 139 -2.97 10.78 -7.89
C LYS A 139 -1.53 10.38 -8.16
N LYS A 140 -0.98 10.79 -9.31
CA LYS A 140 0.44 10.61 -9.59
C LYS A 140 1.26 11.38 -8.56
N TYR A 141 2.35 10.76 -8.11
CA TYR A 141 3.26 11.35 -7.15
C TYR A 141 4.70 11.13 -7.62
N GLY A 142 5.39 12.24 -7.91
CA GLY A 142 6.72 12.21 -8.50
C GLY A 142 6.75 11.40 -9.81
N GLN A 143 7.76 10.54 -9.99
CA GLN A 143 7.99 9.81 -11.24
C GLN A 143 7.36 8.41 -11.26
N ASN A 144 7.46 7.65 -10.17
CA ASN A 144 7.07 6.24 -10.17
C ASN A 144 6.19 5.84 -8.99
N SER A 145 5.56 6.83 -8.35
CA SER A 145 4.73 6.62 -7.17
C SER A 145 3.33 7.19 -7.35
N TYR A 146 2.42 6.74 -6.50
CA TYR A 146 1.06 7.27 -6.40
C TYR A 146 0.80 7.75 -4.98
N LEU A 147 0.15 8.91 -4.87
CA LEU A 147 -0.42 9.39 -3.61
C LEU A 147 -1.84 8.84 -3.51
N ILE A 148 -2.03 7.92 -2.57
CA ILE A 148 -3.31 7.26 -2.28
C ILE A 148 -3.95 7.95 -1.09
N THR A 149 -5.26 8.20 -1.17
CA THR A 149 -6.07 8.69 -0.05
C THR A 149 -7.23 7.75 0.18
N LEU A 150 -7.32 7.19 1.40
CA LEU A 150 -8.41 6.31 1.78
C LEU A 150 -9.74 7.07 1.87
N LYS A 151 -10.77 6.53 1.22
CA LYS A 151 -12.14 7.06 1.34
C LYS A 151 -12.77 6.52 2.62
N ASP A 152 -12.83 5.20 2.71
CA ASP A 152 -13.39 4.45 3.83
C ASP A 152 -12.29 4.12 4.85
N LYS A 153 -12.58 4.34 6.13
CA LYS A 153 -11.62 4.16 7.24
C LYS A 153 -12.21 3.38 8.42
N PRO A 154 -12.81 2.20 8.19
CA PRO A 154 -13.30 1.38 9.29
C PRO A 154 -12.14 0.94 10.20
N PRO A 155 -12.37 0.75 11.50
CA PRO A 155 -11.39 0.12 12.38
C PRO A 155 -11.08 -1.31 11.92
N GLY A 156 -9.80 -1.67 11.90
CA GLY A 156 -9.35 -2.97 11.40
C GLY A 156 -7.85 -3.05 11.12
N GLU A 157 -7.41 -4.20 10.62
CA GLU A 157 -6.03 -4.44 10.17
C GLU A 157 -6.05 -4.61 8.65
N TYR A 158 -5.13 -3.93 7.96
CA TYR A 158 -5.18 -3.80 6.51
C TYR A 158 -3.81 -4.09 5.88
N GLY A 159 -3.88 -4.57 4.63
CA GLY A 159 -2.73 -4.81 3.77
C GLY A 159 -2.84 -4.02 2.48
N ILE A 160 -1.71 -3.48 2.01
CA ILE A 160 -1.56 -2.85 0.70
C ILE A 160 -0.67 -3.75 -0.16
N THR A 161 -1.15 -4.11 -1.35
CA THR A 161 -0.35 -4.81 -2.35
C THR A 161 -0.22 -3.97 -3.61
N VAL A 162 0.94 -4.11 -4.26
CA VAL A 162 1.21 -3.55 -5.58
C VAL A 162 1.53 -4.70 -6.52
N THR A 163 0.70 -4.88 -7.54
CA THR A 163 0.91 -5.91 -8.56
C THR A 163 1.93 -5.38 -9.57
N ASN A 164 3.02 -6.11 -9.76
CA ASN A 164 4.00 -5.82 -10.78
C ASN A 164 3.69 -6.64 -12.05
N PRO A 165 3.17 -6.03 -13.14
CA PRO A 165 2.86 -6.76 -14.37
C PRO A 165 4.11 -7.31 -15.08
N ASN A 166 5.29 -6.75 -14.79
CA ASN A 166 6.56 -7.18 -15.39
C ASN A 166 7.25 -8.31 -14.59
N ALA A 167 6.72 -8.68 -13.41
CA ALA A 167 7.22 -9.78 -12.62
C ALA A 167 6.70 -11.12 -13.17
N LEU A 168 7.39 -11.64 -14.19
CA LEU A 168 7.26 -13.03 -14.62
C LEU A 168 7.61 -13.92 -13.42
N ASP A 169 6.61 -14.59 -12.83
CA ASP A 169 6.72 -15.57 -11.73
C ASP A 169 6.83 -15.07 -10.27
N GLU A 170 6.12 -14.01 -9.88
CA GLU A 170 5.97 -13.70 -8.44
C GLU A 170 5.02 -14.70 -7.72
N LYS A 171 5.59 -15.82 -7.24
CA LYS A 171 4.94 -16.69 -6.22
C LYS A 171 4.87 -16.02 -4.84
N SER A 172 5.57 -14.91 -4.67
CA SER A 172 5.65 -14.14 -3.44
C SER A 172 5.11 -12.73 -3.64
N THR A 173 4.12 -12.35 -2.85
CA THR A 173 3.50 -11.03 -2.87
C THR A 173 4.03 -10.19 -1.72
N ILE A 174 4.51 -8.99 -2.04
CA ILE A 174 4.88 -7.97 -1.07
C ILE A 174 3.61 -7.32 -0.53
N ILE A 175 3.48 -7.29 0.79
CA ILE A 175 2.36 -6.65 1.47
C ILE A 175 2.90 -5.63 2.48
N ALA A 176 2.51 -4.37 2.33
CA ALA A 176 2.69 -3.37 3.37
C ALA A 176 1.50 -3.41 4.35
N SER A 177 1.74 -3.36 5.66
CA SER A 177 0.65 -3.48 6.65
C SER A 177 0.46 -2.26 7.52
N PHE A 178 -0.80 -1.97 7.86
CA PHE A 178 -1.21 -0.89 8.77
C PHE A 178 -2.53 -1.24 9.47
N SER A 179 -2.85 -0.53 10.54
CA SER A 179 -4.12 -0.68 11.26
C SER A 179 -4.81 0.66 11.45
N ILE A 180 -6.14 0.60 11.53
CA ILE A 180 -6.98 1.73 11.91
C ILE A 180 -7.65 1.35 13.24
N LEU A 181 -7.48 2.20 14.25
CA LEU A 181 -8.04 2.07 15.59
C LEU A 181 -9.41 2.73 15.68
#